data_AF-A0A1G9NKX7-F1
#
_entry.id   AF-A0A1G9NKX7-F1
#
_cell.length_a   1.000
_cell.length_b   1.000
_cell.length_c   1.000
_cell.angle_alpha   90.00
_cell.angle_beta   90.00
_cell.angle_gamma   90.00
#
_symmetry.space_group_name_H-M   'P 1'
#
loop_
_entity.id
_entity.type
_entity.pdbx_description
1 polymer ?
#
loop_
_entity_poly.entity_id
_entity_poly.type
_entity_poly.pdbx_seq_one_letter_code
_entity_poly.pdbx_strand_id
1 'polypeptide(L)'
;MKKLLILPAALGLLSGCNKANYLDVNASQRPPLAANVRFVNARTVSTPVNFWTFTTQVTSSPLAPGQFSTYLSTQYGNVQINLTEGSGSSYKVSQQFGNSATFSASGGPNGPIPDFFHTVFAVRKNKSAADSLILFYDNLAAPAAGKAKLRFVNLSPDTGALNLSGDGVSFRDVAYGRAANSAISGEKLSAYSLGPFEEVAAGSRSLQVTTAAGQVLATAAAAFQEGKAYTVFTQGTATVRLVILPHN
;
A
#
# COMPACT_ATOMS: atom_id res chain seq x y z
N MET A 1 19.95 84.70 -13.34
CA MET A 1 20.13 83.84 -12.15
C MET A 1 19.78 82.41 -12.55
N LYS A 2 20.74 81.48 -12.43
CA LYS A 2 20.67 80.07 -12.86
C LYS A 2 19.57 79.31 -12.09
N LYS A 3 18.69 78.58 -12.78
CA LYS A 3 17.85 77.54 -12.17
C LYS A 3 18.44 76.17 -12.51
N LEU A 4 18.83 75.47 -11.45
CA LEU A 4 19.53 74.20 -11.40
C LEU A 4 18.54 73.05 -11.68
N LEU A 5 18.91 72.17 -12.60
CA LEU A 5 18.23 70.91 -12.91
C LEU A 5 18.55 69.89 -11.79
N ILE A 6 17.55 69.24 -11.19
CA ILE A 6 17.77 68.11 -10.27
C ILE A 6 17.01 66.90 -10.82
N LEU A 7 17.78 65.87 -11.21
CA LEU A 7 17.31 64.54 -11.60
C LEU A 7 16.95 63.73 -10.34
N PRO A 8 15.84 62.97 -10.29
CA PRO A 8 15.64 61.99 -9.23
C PRO A 8 16.41 60.70 -9.53
N ALA A 9 17.25 60.28 -8.59
CA ALA A 9 17.94 58.99 -8.60
C ALA A 9 16.96 57.87 -8.23
N ALA A 10 16.82 56.88 -9.12
CA ALA A 10 16.06 55.67 -8.86
C ALA A 10 16.85 54.74 -7.92
N LEU A 11 16.35 54.55 -6.69
CA LEU A 11 16.85 53.56 -5.75
C LEU A 11 16.37 52.16 -6.19
N GLY A 12 17.26 51.38 -6.81
CA GLY A 12 17.01 49.96 -7.09
C GLY A 12 17.12 49.14 -5.81
N LEU A 13 16.00 48.62 -5.31
CA LEU A 13 15.96 47.64 -4.23
C LEU A 13 16.43 46.28 -4.78
N LEU A 14 17.66 45.90 -4.42
CA LEU A 14 18.17 44.54 -4.59
C LEU A 14 17.50 43.64 -3.54
N SER A 15 16.47 42.90 -3.91
CA SER A 15 15.90 41.83 -3.10
C SER A 15 16.83 40.62 -3.10
N GLY A 16 17.72 40.54 -2.11
CA GLY A 16 18.54 39.38 -1.84
C GLY A 16 17.70 38.23 -1.26
N CYS A 17 17.58 37.12 -1.99
CA CYS A 17 17.05 35.88 -1.44
C CYS A 17 18.03 35.31 -0.40
N ASN A 18 17.76 35.52 0.88
CA ASN A 18 18.54 34.92 1.96
C ASN A 18 18.35 33.39 1.97
N LYS A 19 19.42 32.66 1.62
CA LYS A 19 19.52 31.18 1.67
C LYS A 19 19.64 30.62 3.10
N ALA A 20 18.97 31.20 4.10
CA ALA A 20 19.07 30.79 5.51
C ALA A 20 17.77 30.20 6.10
N ASN A 21 16.62 30.40 5.46
CA ASN A 21 15.31 30.06 6.02
C ASN A 21 15.02 28.55 6.20
N TYR A 22 15.95 27.64 5.88
CA TYR A 22 15.74 26.20 6.10
C TYR A 22 15.92 25.79 7.58
N LEU A 23 16.70 26.55 8.36
CA LEU A 23 16.95 26.28 9.77
C LEU A 23 16.05 27.07 10.72
N ASP A 24 15.33 28.09 10.23
CA ASP A 24 14.46 28.97 11.03
C ASP A 24 13.03 28.44 11.19
N VAL A 25 12.74 27.23 10.70
CA VAL A 25 11.44 26.58 10.95
C VAL A 25 11.50 25.89 12.30
N ASN A 26 10.69 26.37 13.26
CA ASN A 26 10.57 25.72 14.56
C ASN A 26 10.17 24.25 14.36
N ALA A 27 10.94 23.32 14.93
CA ALA A 27 10.69 21.89 14.79
C ALA A 27 9.28 21.49 15.25
N SER A 28 8.70 22.23 16.21
CA SER A 28 7.33 22.01 16.69
C SER A 28 6.23 22.46 15.71
N GLN A 29 6.59 23.20 14.66
CA GLN A 29 5.67 23.67 13.62
C GLN A 29 5.68 22.75 12.39
N ARG A 30 6.55 21.75 12.33
CA ARG A 30 6.53 20.75 11.27
C ARG A 30 5.42 19.73 11.58
N PRO A 31 4.49 19.48 10.64
CA PRO A 31 3.54 18.37 10.81
C PRO A 31 4.32 17.07 11.09
N PRO A 32 3.89 16.25 12.07
CA PRO A 32 4.55 14.99 12.33
C PRO A 32 4.46 14.10 11.09
N LEU A 33 5.61 13.75 10.50
CA LEU A 33 5.67 12.81 9.39
C LEU A 33 5.37 11.41 9.91
N ALA A 34 4.43 10.74 9.27
CA ALA A 34 4.11 9.34 9.56
C ALA A 34 3.79 8.60 8.27
N ALA A 35 4.14 7.31 8.23
CA ALA A 35 3.56 6.42 7.24
C ALA A 35 2.18 6.00 7.74
N ASN A 36 1.20 5.91 6.84
CA ASN A 36 -0.12 5.38 7.17
C ASN A 36 -0.19 3.93 6.67
N VAL A 37 -0.33 2.98 7.58
CA VAL A 37 -0.29 1.55 7.25
C VAL A 37 -1.56 0.87 7.72
N ARG A 38 -2.19 0.14 6.81
CA ARG A 38 -3.23 -0.83 7.12
C ARG A 38 -2.60 -2.21 7.20
N PHE A 39 -2.92 -2.93 8.27
CA PHE A 39 -2.49 -4.32 8.45
C PHE A 39 -3.63 -5.28 8.15
N VAL A 40 -3.34 -6.36 7.43
CA VAL A 40 -4.30 -7.37 6.98
C VAL A 40 -3.78 -8.76 7.33
N ASN A 41 -4.62 -9.59 7.97
CA ASN A 41 -4.30 -11.00 8.15
C ASN A 41 -4.82 -11.81 6.95
N ALA A 42 -3.98 -11.98 5.92
CA ALA A 42 -4.27 -12.82 4.76
C ALA A 42 -3.79 -14.27 4.94
N ARG A 43 -3.45 -14.71 6.16
CA ARG A 43 -3.08 -16.11 6.44
C ARG A 43 -4.31 -17.01 6.47
N THR A 44 -4.11 -18.32 6.35
CA THR A 44 -5.18 -19.32 6.47
C THR A 44 -5.30 -19.92 7.86
N VAL A 45 -4.31 -19.68 8.73
CA VAL A 45 -4.29 -20.13 10.12
C VAL A 45 -5.37 -19.39 10.92
N SER A 46 -6.28 -20.14 11.55
CA SER A 46 -7.44 -19.58 12.26
C SER A 46 -7.08 -18.65 13.43
N THR A 47 -5.90 -18.82 14.01
CA THR A 47 -5.43 -18.00 15.13
C THR A 47 -5.23 -16.54 14.71
N PRO A 48 -5.87 -15.57 15.41
CA PRO A 48 -5.67 -14.15 15.17
C PRO A 48 -4.24 -13.67 15.42
N VAL A 49 -3.89 -12.51 14.86
CA VAL A 49 -2.55 -11.93 14.97
C VAL A 49 -2.56 -10.50 15.46
N ASN A 50 -1.50 -10.12 16.16
CA ASN A 50 -1.18 -8.72 16.41
C ASN A 50 0.04 -8.31 15.57
N PHE A 51 0.00 -7.10 15.04
CA PHE A 51 1.11 -6.49 14.33
C PHE A 51 1.87 -5.54 15.23
N TRP A 52 3.17 -5.48 15.00
CA TRP A 52 4.10 -4.65 15.75
C TRP A 52 5.05 -3.93 14.80
N THR A 53 5.46 -2.72 15.15
CA THR A 53 6.61 -2.04 14.55
C THR A 53 7.74 -2.03 15.57
N PHE A 54 8.83 -2.73 15.26
CA PHE A 54 9.87 -3.07 16.21
C PHE A 54 9.28 -3.74 17.47
N THR A 55 9.29 -3.07 18.63
CA THR A 55 8.74 -3.57 19.90
C THR A 55 7.39 -2.96 20.27
N THR A 56 6.81 -2.11 19.41
CA THR A 56 5.54 -1.43 19.69
C THR A 56 4.39 -2.14 18.98
N GLN A 57 3.39 -2.60 19.73
CA GLN A 57 2.16 -3.15 19.15
C GLN A 57 1.38 -2.02 18.48
N VAL A 58 1.05 -2.18 17.21
CA VAL A 58 0.30 -1.18 16.45
C VAL A 58 -1.19 -1.50 16.37
N THR A 59 -1.55 -2.78 16.26
CA THR A 59 -2.97 -3.19 16.28
C THR A 59 -3.49 -3.23 17.72
N SER A 60 -4.57 -2.53 18.02
CA SER A 60 -5.21 -2.55 19.34
C SER A 60 -6.04 -3.81 19.62
N SER A 61 -6.46 -4.52 18.57
CA SER A 61 -7.17 -5.80 18.63
C SER A 61 -6.56 -6.83 17.69
N PRO A 62 -6.51 -8.12 18.06
CA PRO A 62 -6.03 -9.17 17.16
C PRO A 62 -6.87 -9.29 15.89
N LEU A 63 -6.22 -9.45 14.74
CA LEU A 63 -6.86 -9.60 13.44
C LEU A 63 -7.02 -11.09 13.11
N ALA A 64 -8.27 -11.58 13.07
CA ALA A 64 -8.59 -12.91 12.56
C ALA A 64 -8.33 -13.01 11.04
N PRO A 65 -8.24 -14.21 10.45
CA PRO A 65 -8.07 -14.36 9.00
C PRO A 65 -9.11 -13.61 8.18
N GLY A 66 -8.65 -12.80 7.23
CA GLY A 66 -9.49 -11.95 6.37
C GLY A 66 -9.84 -10.60 7.00
N GLN A 67 -9.50 -10.38 8.28
CA GLN A 67 -9.68 -9.09 8.95
C GLN A 67 -8.52 -8.15 8.69
N PHE A 68 -8.80 -6.86 8.89
CA PHE A 68 -7.88 -5.76 8.67
C PHE A 68 -8.11 -4.65 9.70
N SER A 69 -7.08 -3.83 9.89
CA SER A 69 -7.16 -2.61 10.71
C SER A 69 -7.63 -1.39 9.89
N THR A 70 -7.97 -0.30 10.56
CA THR A 70 -7.95 1.03 9.93
C THR A 70 -6.53 1.36 9.44
N TYR A 71 -6.36 2.47 8.72
CA TYR A 71 -5.02 3.01 8.55
C TYR A 71 -4.51 3.53 9.89
N LEU A 72 -3.34 3.05 10.30
CA LEU A 72 -2.67 3.42 11.53
C LEU A 72 -1.42 4.20 11.18
N SER A 73 -1.17 5.29 11.91
CA SER A 73 0.10 6.01 11.78
C SER A 73 1.23 5.16 12.39
N THR A 74 2.30 4.95 11.63
CA THR A 74 3.44 4.14 12.04
C THR A 74 4.75 4.85 11.74
N GLN A 75 5.85 4.28 12.24
CA GLN A 75 7.20 4.65 11.80
C GLN A 75 7.33 4.49 10.28
N TYR A 76 8.24 5.28 9.69
CA TYR A 76 8.58 5.28 8.27
C TYR A 76 10.10 5.14 8.09
N GLY A 77 10.55 4.87 6.87
CA GLY A 77 11.95 4.67 6.57
C GLY A 77 12.36 3.21 6.68
N ASN A 78 13.35 2.92 7.51
CA ASN A 78 13.74 1.54 7.83
C ASN A 78 12.89 1.02 9.00
N VAL A 79 11.88 0.21 8.69
CA VAL A 79 10.88 -0.26 9.65
C VAL A 79 10.89 -1.77 9.71
N GLN A 80 11.11 -2.32 10.90
CA GLN A 80 10.88 -3.73 11.17
C GLN A 80 9.41 -3.92 11.55
N ILE A 81 8.69 -4.76 10.79
CA ILE A 81 7.32 -5.14 11.09
C ILE A 81 7.32 -6.59 11.57
N ASN A 82 6.70 -6.81 12.72
CA ASN A 82 6.62 -8.12 13.36
C ASN A 82 5.17 -8.59 13.51
N LEU A 83 5.01 -9.90 13.59
CA LEU A 83 3.73 -10.59 13.77
C LEU A 83 3.81 -11.47 15.01
N THR A 84 2.86 -11.34 15.92
CA THR A 84 2.62 -12.30 17.02
C THR A 84 1.29 -13.01 16.80
N GLU A 85 1.11 -14.19 17.38
CA GLU A 85 -0.07 -15.02 17.17
C GLU A 85 -0.76 -15.36 18.49
N GLY A 86 -2.08 -15.15 18.54
CA GLY A 86 -2.89 -15.36 19.74
C GLY A 86 -2.40 -14.51 20.92
N SER A 87 -2.20 -15.15 22.07
CA SER A 87 -1.62 -14.56 23.27
C SER A 87 -0.11 -14.78 23.39
N GLY A 88 0.54 -15.31 22.35
CA GLY A 88 1.98 -15.56 22.36
C GLY A 88 2.79 -14.27 22.30
N SER A 89 3.93 -14.24 22.99
CA SER A 89 4.83 -13.09 23.03
C SER A 89 5.99 -13.17 22.02
N SER A 90 6.20 -14.32 21.38
CA SER A 90 7.26 -14.50 20.39
C SER A 90 6.80 -14.05 18.99
N TYR A 91 7.71 -13.40 18.26
CA TYR A 91 7.46 -13.05 16.86
C TYR A 91 7.43 -14.30 15.98
N LYS A 92 6.31 -14.52 15.30
CA LYS A 92 6.14 -15.52 14.24
C LYS A 92 6.77 -15.08 12.93
N VAL A 93 6.68 -13.78 12.65
CA VAL A 93 7.34 -13.14 11.52
C VAL A 93 8.02 -11.89 12.02
N SER A 94 9.22 -11.64 11.51
CA SER A 94 9.97 -10.41 11.73
C SER A 94 10.62 -10.03 10.42
N GLN A 95 10.14 -8.97 9.77
CA GLN A 95 10.58 -8.58 8.44
C GLN A 95 10.89 -7.09 8.39
N GLN A 96 12.07 -6.76 7.87
CA GLN A 96 12.51 -5.39 7.67
C GLN A 96 12.05 -4.89 6.30
N PHE A 97 11.50 -3.68 6.29
CA PHE A 97 11.08 -2.96 5.10
C PHE A 97 11.75 -1.59 5.05
N GLY A 98 12.08 -1.14 3.84
CA GLY A 98 12.66 0.15 3.57
C GLY A 98 14.18 0.16 3.65
N ASN A 99 14.70 1.36 3.90
CA ASN A 99 16.12 1.79 4.02
C ASN A 99 16.23 3.31 3.75
N SER A 100 15.17 3.92 3.21
CA SER A 100 15.05 5.35 2.94
C SER A 100 13.66 5.86 3.34
N ALA A 101 13.56 7.14 3.69
CA ALA A 101 12.29 7.85 3.87
C ALA A 101 11.59 8.20 2.54
N THR A 102 12.16 7.77 1.42
CA THR A 102 11.61 7.95 0.08
C THR A 102 11.61 6.62 -0.67
N PHE A 103 10.71 6.49 -1.65
CA PHE A 103 10.73 5.36 -2.56
C PHE A 103 12.06 5.33 -3.35
N SER A 104 12.67 4.15 -3.47
CA SER A 104 13.84 3.93 -4.31
C SER A 104 13.61 2.75 -5.25
N ALA A 105 13.90 2.96 -6.53
CA ALA A 105 13.86 1.92 -7.55
C ALA A 105 14.93 0.83 -7.35
N SER A 106 15.97 1.10 -6.56
CA SER A 106 17.17 0.24 -6.42
C SER A 106 17.53 -0.13 -4.97
N GLY A 107 16.78 0.36 -3.97
CA GLY A 107 17.18 0.38 -2.55
C GLY A 107 16.82 -0.85 -1.69
N GLY A 108 16.36 -1.96 -2.28
CA GLY A 108 15.86 -3.13 -1.54
C GLY A 108 14.33 -3.13 -1.38
N PRO A 109 13.74 -3.92 -0.45
CA PRO A 109 12.30 -3.91 -0.23
C PRO A 109 11.90 -2.51 0.22
N ASN A 110 11.10 -1.79 -0.57
CA ASN A 110 10.64 -0.47 -0.19
C ASN A 110 9.77 -0.55 1.08
N GLY A 111 9.88 0.45 1.95
CA GLY A 111 9.23 0.45 3.26
C GLY A 111 8.12 1.48 3.39
N PRO A 112 7.46 1.52 4.55
CA PRO A 112 6.52 2.59 4.83
C PRO A 112 7.24 3.94 4.67
N ILE A 113 6.75 4.81 3.81
CA ILE A 113 7.28 6.17 3.60
C ILE A 113 6.24 7.20 4.08
N PRO A 114 6.64 8.39 4.54
CA PRO A 114 5.69 9.37 5.03
C PRO A 114 4.79 9.87 3.90
N ASP A 115 3.58 10.33 4.26
CA ASP A 115 2.54 10.86 3.35
C ASP A 115 1.91 9.84 2.37
N PHE A 116 2.39 8.60 2.38
CA PHE A 116 1.79 7.50 1.62
C PHE A 116 0.89 6.64 2.52
N PHE A 117 -0.14 6.07 1.90
CA PHE A 117 -0.91 4.98 2.46
C PHE A 117 -0.32 3.65 2.00
N HIS A 118 -0.34 2.65 2.88
CA HIS A 118 0.23 1.34 2.61
C HIS A 118 -0.68 0.24 3.15
N THR A 119 -0.64 -0.91 2.53
CA THR A 119 -1.22 -2.14 3.08
C THR A 119 -0.14 -3.18 3.29
N VAL A 120 -0.03 -3.71 4.50
CA VAL A 120 0.83 -4.83 4.86
C VAL A 120 -0.03 -6.07 5.10
N PHE A 121 0.21 -7.10 4.29
CA PHE A 121 -0.43 -8.40 4.41
C PHE A 121 0.48 -9.36 5.17
N ALA A 122 -0.04 -9.97 6.24
CA ALA A 122 0.51 -11.23 6.74
C ALA A 122 0.02 -12.38 5.86
N VAL A 123 0.94 -13.16 5.33
CA VAL A 123 0.68 -14.23 4.35
C VAL A 123 1.47 -15.48 4.69
N ARG A 124 1.02 -16.63 4.21
CA ARG A 124 1.85 -17.84 4.17
C ARG A 124 2.81 -17.74 2.98
N LYS A 125 4.11 -17.96 3.21
CA LYS A 125 5.15 -17.93 2.18
C LYS A 125 4.91 -19.03 1.12
N ASN A 126 5.11 -18.68 -0.15
CA ASN A 126 5.01 -19.64 -1.25
C ASN A 126 6.02 -20.79 -1.11
N LYS A 127 5.58 -22.02 -1.38
CA LYS A 127 6.39 -23.25 -1.28
C LYS A 127 7.00 -23.47 0.11
N SER A 128 6.40 -22.92 1.16
CA SER A 128 6.85 -23.05 2.54
C SER A 128 5.66 -23.09 3.49
N ALA A 129 5.86 -23.66 4.69
CA ALA A 129 4.90 -23.58 5.78
C ALA A 129 5.08 -22.32 6.65
N ALA A 130 6.17 -21.56 6.44
CA ALA A 130 6.43 -20.33 7.16
C ALA A 130 5.54 -19.18 6.68
N ASP A 131 5.36 -18.17 7.54
CA ASP A 131 4.68 -16.93 7.19
C ASP A 131 5.66 -15.84 6.75
N SER A 132 5.14 -14.79 6.12
CA SER A 132 5.89 -13.62 5.64
C SER A 132 4.98 -12.39 5.60
N LEU A 133 5.57 -11.22 5.34
CA LEU A 133 4.85 -9.96 5.16
C LEU A 133 5.05 -9.45 3.73
N ILE A 134 4.00 -8.86 3.14
CA ILE A 134 4.05 -8.20 1.84
C ILE A 134 3.46 -6.80 1.98
N LEU A 135 4.17 -5.78 1.47
CA LEU A 135 3.78 -4.39 1.54
C LEU A 135 3.43 -3.87 0.14
N PHE A 136 2.32 -3.14 0.03
CA PHE A 136 1.94 -2.36 -1.15
C PHE A 136 1.67 -0.91 -0.78
N TYR A 137 1.87 0.00 -1.74
CA TYR A 137 1.47 1.40 -1.64
C TYR A 137 0.05 1.57 -2.16
N ASP A 138 -0.74 2.38 -1.47
CA ASP A 138 -2.15 2.60 -1.77
C ASP A 138 -2.35 4.00 -2.35
N ASN A 139 -2.67 4.08 -3.65
CA ASN A 139 -3.05 5.34 -4.28
C ASN A 139 -4.54 5.62 -4.05
N LEU A 140 -4.83 6.33 -2.96
CA LEU A 140 -6.19 6.68 -2.54
C LEU A 140 -6.75 7.95 -3.21
N ALA A 141 -6.11 8.46 -4.26
CA ALA A 141 -6.71 9.55 -5.04
C ALA A 141 -8.08 9.12 -5.58
N ALA A 142 -9.03 10.04 -5.65
CA ALA A 142 -10.37 9.73 -6.15
C ALA A 142 -10.32 9.22 -7.61
N PRO A 143 -11.10 8.18 -7.97
CA PRO A 143 -11.29 7.81 -9.37
C PRO A 143 -12.10 8.86 -10.13
N ALA A 144 -12.14 8.74 -11.46
CA ALA A 144 -13.09 9.47 -12.30
C ALA A 144 -14.55 9.21 -11.88
N ALA A 145 -15.44 10.16 -12.17
CA ALA A 145 -16.87 10.05 -11.86
C ALA A 145 -17.49 8.78 -12.47
N GLY A 146 -18.40 8.15 -11.73
CA GLY A 146 -19.03 6.87 -12.05
C GLY A 146 -18.11 5.64 -11.89
N LYS A 147 -16.89 5.80 -11.37
CA LYS A 147 -15.92 4.71 -11.22
C LYS A 147 -15.48 4.46 -9.78
N ALA A 148 -14.92 3.27 -9.59
CA ALA A 148 -14.18 2.83 -8.42
C ALA A 148 -12.75 2.45 -8.83
N LYS A 149 -11.83 2.33 -7.87
CA LYS A 149 -10.50 1.76 -8.06
C LYS A 149 -10.48 0.31 -7.60
N LEU A 150 -9.83 -0.56 -8.36
CA LEU A 150 -9.66 -1.98 -8.05
C LEU A 150 -8.19 -2.39 -8.21
N ARG A 151 -7.65 -3.03 -7.18
CA ARG A 151 -6.38 -3.76 -7.22
C ARG A 151 -6.64 -5.24 -6.98
N PHE A 152 -6.13 -6.11 -7.84
CA PHE A 152 -6.14 -7.55 -7.57
C PHE A 152 -4.76 -8.02 -7.11
N VAL A 153 -4.70 -8.80 -6.02
CA VAL A 153 -3.46 -9.36 -5.48
C VAL A 153 -3.60 -10.87 -5.29
N ASN A 154 -2.67 -11.64 -5.85
CA ASN A 154 -2.63 -13.07 -5.59
C ASN A 154 -1.79 -13.36 -4.34
N LEU A 155 -2.43 -13.75 -3.23
CA LEU A 155 -1.75 -14.12 -1.97
C LEU A 155 -1.98 -15.60 -1.59
N SER A 156 -2.51 -16.41 -2.50
CA SER A 156 -2.68 -17.85 -2.29
C SER A 156 -1.40 -18.58 -2.72
N PRO A 157 -0.60 -19.14 -1.79
CA PRO A 157 0.61 -19.85 -2.17
C PRO A 157 0.29 -21.16 -2.85
N ASP A 158 1.25 -21.65 -3.63
CA ASP A 158 1.21 -22.95 -4.31
C ASP A 158 0.12 -23.11 -5.39
N THR A 159 -0.61 -22.05 -5.75
CA THR A 159 -1.62 -22.06 -6.82
C THR A 159 -1.07 -21.71 -8.21
N GLY A 160 0.20 -21.30 -8.30
CA GLY A 160 0.74 -20.68 -9.51
C GLY A 160 0.17 -19.27 -9.76
N ALA A 161 0.33 -18.78 -10.99
CA ALA A 161 -0.26 -17.51 -11.42
C ALA A 161 -1.77 -17.66 -11.62
N LEU A 162 -2.52 -16.63 -11.21
CA LEU A 162 -3.97 -16.62 -11.25
C LEU A 162 -4.50 -15.48 -12.10
N ASN A 163 -5.69 -15.69 -12.65
CA ASN A 163 -6.45 -14.66 -13.35
C ASN A 163 -7.62 -14.22 -12.46
N LEU A 164 -8.01 -12.95 -12.57
CA LEU A 164 -9.28 -12.44 -12.05
C LEU A 164 -10.09 -11.90 -13.23
N SER A 165 -11.30 -12.40 -13.40
CA SER A 165 -12.26 -11.90 -14.39
C SER A 165 -13.59 -11.56 -13.73
N GLY A 166 -14.35 -10.69 -14.38
CA GLY A 166 -15.70 -10.28 -14.00
C GLY A 166 -16.17 -9.19 -14.96
N ASP A 167 -17.43 -8.79 -14.93
CA ASP A 167 -18.01 -7.84 -15.91
C ASP A 167 -17.16 -6.57 -16.09
N GLY A 168 -16.36 -6.48 -17.16
CA GLY A 168 -15.42 -5.37 -17.39
C GLY A 168 -14.16 -5.34 -16.49
N VAL A 169 -13.83 -6.44 -15.81
CA VAL A 169 -12.57 -6.66 -15.07
C VAL A 169 -11.83 -7.84 -15.71
N SER A 170 -10.55 -7.65 -16.03
CA SER A 170 -9.71 -8.72 -16.56
C SER A 170 -8.25 -8.51 -16.16
N PHE A 171 -7.81 -9.23 -15.14
CA PHE A 171 -6.40 -9.35 -14.75
C PHE A 171 -5.90 -10.75 -15.06
N ARG A 172 -4.73 -10.85 -15.69
CA ARG A 172 -4.15 -12.14 -16.12
C ARG A 172 -2.77 -12.36 -15.54
N ASP A 173 -2.43 -13.63 -15.38
CA ASP A 173 -1.09 -14.11 -15.02
C ASP A 173 -0.50 -13.45 -13.76
N VAL A 174 -1.34 -13.23 -12.76
CA VAL A 174 -0.94 -12.59 -11.50
C VAL A 174 -0.25 -13.61 -10.60
N ALA A 175 1.08 -13.55 -10.58
CA ALA A 175 1.90 -14.43 -9.75
C ALA A 175 1.67 -14.20 -8.25
N TYR A 176 1.95 -15.21 -7.43
CA TYR A 176 1.92 -15.10 -5.97
C TYR A 176 2.73 -13.89 -5.48
N GLY A 177 2.17 -13.20 -4.50
CA GLY A 177 2.77 -12.04 -3.83
C GLY A 177 2.80 -10.78 -4.69
N ARG A 178 2.11 -10.77 -5.84
CA ARG A 178 2.05 -9.63 -6.75
C ARG A 178 0.63 -9.11 -6.90
N ALA A 179 0.54 -7.81 -7.21
CA ALA A 179 -0.66 -7.24 -7.75
C ALA A 179 -0.69 -7.39 -9.28
N ALA A 180 -1.89 -7.40 -9.85
CA ALA A 180 -2.09 -7.32 -11.29
C ALA A 180 -1.37 -6.10 -11.88
N ASN A 181 -0.80 -6.26 -13.08
CA ASN A 181 -0.14 -5.18 -13.83
C ASN A 181 1.00 -4.45 -13.09
N SER A 182 1.59 -5.09 -12.07
CA SER A 182 2.71 -4.52 -11.32
C SER A 182 3.95 -4.33 -12.20
N ALA A 183 4.60 -3.18 -12.11
CA ALA A 183 5.96 -2.96 -12.62
C ALA A 183 6.93 -2.96 -11.44
N ILE A 184 7.86 -3.91 -11.44
CA ILE A 184 8.89 -4.11 -10.39
C ILE A 184 10.30 -3.68 -10.82
N SER A 185 10.45 -3.22 -12.06
CA SER A 185 11.71 -2.75 -12.65
C SER A 185 11.43 -1.86 -13.86
N GLY A 186 12.46 -1.15 -14.32
CA GLY A 186 12.42 -0.30 -15.51
C GLY A 186 11.72 1.04 -15.31
N GLU A 187 11.54 1.78 -16.40
CA GLU A 187 11.08 3.18 -16.42
C GLU A 187 9.70 3.41 -15.81
N LYS A 188 8.86 2.38 -15.73
CA LYS A 188 7.52 2.46 -15.12
C LYS A 188 7.53 2.25 -13.61
N LEU A 189 8.69 1.94 -13.02
CA LEU A 189 8.82 1.63 -11.60
C LEU A 189 8.62 2.89 -10.74
N SER A 190 7.61 2.83 -9.87
CA SER A 190 7.29 3.83 -8.86
C SER A 190 6.66 3.14 -7.63
N ALA A 191 6.43 3.88 -6.55
CA ALA A 191 5.75 3.36 -5.36
C ALA A 191 4.41 2.68 -5.73
N TYR A 192 3.58 3.35 -6.53
CA TYR A 192 2.26 2.85 -6.92
C TYR A 192 2.30 1.77 -8.02
N SER A 193 3.38 1.67 -8.80
CA SER A 193 3.49 0.62 -9.82
C SER A 193 3.73 -0.77 -9.23
N LEU A 194 4.19 -0.87 -7.98
CA LEU A 194 4.37 -2.15 -7.30
C LEU A 194 3.03 -2.85 -7.00
N GLY A 195 1.97 -2.06 -6.85
CA GLY A 195 0.61 -2.54 -6.56
C GLY A 195 -0.44 -1.60 -7.12
N PRO A 196 -0.57 -1.49 -8.46
CA PRO A 196 -1.41 -0.47 -9.07
C PRO A 196 -2.90 -0.75 -8.82
N PHE A 197 -3.65 0.34 -8.74
CA PHE A 197 -5.10 0.31 -8.85
C PHE A 197 -5.50 0.65 -10.28
N GLU A 198 -6.52 -0.04 -10.79
CA GLU A 198 -7.17 0.29 -12.06
C GLU A 198 -8.59 0.78 -11.82
N GLU A 199 -9.04 1.71 -12.66
CA GLU A 199 -10.41 2.18 -12.56
C GLU A 199 -11.38 1.21 -13.22
N VAL A 200 -12.46 0.89 -12.52
CA VAL A 200 -13.58 0.07 -12.99
C VAL A 200 -14.88 0.83 -12.79
N ALA A 201 -15.90 0.61 -13.62
CA ALA A 201 -17.20 1.24 -13.38
C ALA A 201 -17.78 0.81 -12.01
N ALA A 202 -18.40 1.74 -11.29
CA ALA A 202 -19.10 1.42 -10.05
C ALA A 202 -20.27 0.46 -10.34
N GLY A 203 -20.68 -0.32 -9.34
CA GLY A 203 -21.80 -1.26 -9.43
C GLY A 203 -21.49 -2.66 -8.87
N SER A 204 -22.52 -3.51 -8.89
CA SER A 204 -22.43 -4.91 -8.49
C SER A 204 -21.82 -5.75 -9.60
N ARG A 205 -20.93 -6.68 -9.24
CA ARG A 205 -20.18 -7.54 -10.17
C ARG A 205 -20.03 -8.94 -9.60
N SER A 206 -20.04 -9.93 -10.48
CA SER A 206 -19.55 -11.27 -10.15
C SER A 206 -18.10 -11.38 -10.56
N LEU A 207 -17.23 -11.72 -9.61
CA LEU A 207 -15.81 -11.93 -9.82
C LEU A 207 -15.49 -13.43 -9.77
N GLN A 208 -14.56 -13.85 -10.62
CA GLN A 208 -14.08 -15.21 -10.68
C GLN A 208 -12.55 -15.20 -10.69
N VAL A 209 -11.95 -16.05 -9.85
CA VAL A 209 -10.52 -16.38 -9.91
C VAL A 209 -10.34 -17.72 -10.58
N THR A 210 -9.45 -17.76 -11.57
CA THR A 210 -9.09 -18.97 -12.29
C THR A 210 -7.59 -19.20 -12.34
N THR A 211 -7.19 -20.46 -12.54
CA THR A 211 -5.81 -20.79 -12.92
C THR A 211 -5.53 -20.36 -14.36
N ALA A 212 -4.26 -20.36 -14.78
CA ALA A 212 -3.88 -20.15 -16.19
C ALA A 212 -4.55 -21.17 -17.14
N ALA A 213 -4.84 -22.38 -16.67
CA ALA A 213 -5.55 -23.42 -17.43
C ALA A 213 -7.09 -23.23 -17.45
N GLY A 214 -7.61 -22.17 -16.81
CA GLY A 214 -9.04 -21.84 -16.80
C GLY A 214 -9.86 -22.54 -15.71
N GLN A 215 -9.23 -23.31 -14.81
CA GLN A 215 -9.94 -23.92 -13.67
C GLN A 215 -10.41 -22.83 -12.72
N VAL A 216 -11.70 -22.82 -12.39
CA VAL A 216 -12.29 -21.90 -11.41
C VAL A 216 -11.89 -22.33 -10.00
N LEU A 217 -11.31 -21.42 -9.24
CA LEU A 217 -10.90 -21.65 -7.85
C LEU A 217 -11.84 -20.97 -6.85
N ALA A 218 -12.36 -19.79 -7.18
CA ALA A 218 -13.24 -19.03 -6.32
C ALA A 218 -14.13 -18.09 -7.14
N THR A 219 -15.32 -17.79 -6.59
CA THR A 219 -16.21 -16.75 -7.08
C THR A 219 -16.65 -15.86 -5.92
N ALA A 220 -16.83 -14.57 -6.17
CA ALA A 220 -17.37 -13.63 -5.19
C ALA A 220 -18.21 -12.56 -5.85
N ALA A 221 -19.33 -12.20 -5.22
CA ALA A 221 -20.05 -10.99 -5.57
C ALA A 221 -19.38 -9.80 -4.88
N ALA A 222 -19.20 -8.70 -5.62
CA ALA A 222 -18.64 -7.46 -5.11
C ALA A 222 -19.51 -6.28 -5.54
N ALA A 223 -19.76 -5.34 -4.63
CA ALA A 223 -20.42 -4.07 -4.93
C ALA A 223 -19.38 -2.95 -4.79
N PHE A 224 -18.94 -2.42 -5.93
CA PHE A 224 -17.96 -1.33 -5.94
C PHE A 224 -18.69 0.01 -5.97
N GLN A 225 -18.53 0.79 -4.91
CA GLN A 225 -19.13 2.11 -4.79
C GLN A 225 -18.30 3.14 -5.55
N GLU A 226 -18.99 4.13 -6.14
CA GLU A 226 -18.34 5.25 -6.80
C GLU A 226 -17.41 6.01 -5.83
N GLY A 227 -16.25 6.45 -6.33
CA GLY A 227 -15.28 7.20 -5.55
C GLY A 227 -14.43 6.34 -4.59
N LYS A 228 -14.71 5.05 -4.46
CA LYS A 228 -14.02 4.15 -3.53
C LYS A 228 -12.93 3.31 -4.22
N ALA A 229 -12.00 2.82 -3.42
CA ALA A 229 -10.90 1.96 -3.81
C ALA A 229 -10.96 0.62 -3.06
N TYR A 230 -10.70 -0.47 -3.77
CA TYR A 230 -10.80 -1.83 -3.24
C TYR A 230 -9.57 -2.65 -3.61
N THR A 231 -9.01 -3.38 -2.64
CA THR A 231 -8.11 -4.50 -2.94
C THR A 231 -8.89 -5.80 -2.87
N VAL A 232 -8.94 -6.52 -3.98
CA VAL A 232 -9.41 -7.91 -4.00
C VAL A 232 -8.18 -8.80 -3.91
N PHE A 233 -8.14 -9.70 -2.94
CA PHE A 233 -7.01 -10.61 -2.80
C PHE A 233 -7.46 -12.06 -2.63
N THR A 234 -6.62 -12.98 -3.08
CA THR A 234 -6.83 -14.41 -2.87
C THR A 234 -6.32 -14.82 -1.49
N GLN A 235 -7.03 -15.69 -0.80
CA GLN A 235 -6.61 -16.24 0.48
C GLN A 235 -6.91 -17.73 0.51
N GLY A 236 -5.95 -18.58 0.86
CA GLY A 236 -6.13 -20.03 0.74
C GLY A 236 -4.93 -20.72 0.11
N THR A 237 -4.91 -22.05 0.20
CA THR A 237 -3.95 -22.90 -0.55
C THR A 237 -4.72 -23.96 -1.33
N ALA A 238 -5.34 -24.90 -0.62
CA ALA A 238 -6.19 -25.94 -1.20
C ALA A 238 -7.59 -25.42 -1.56
N THR A 239 -8.13 -24.54 -0.72
CA THR A 239 -9.40 -23.84 -0.96
C THR A 239 -9.10 -22.35 -1.00
N VAL A 240 -9.16 -21.77 -2.19
CA VAL A 240 -8.99 -20.33 -2.40
C VAL A 240 -10.32 -19.65 -2.14
N ARG A 241 -10.27 -18.51 -1.44
CA ARG A 241 -11.36 -17.54 -1.37
C ARG A 241 -10.91 -16.19 -1.90
N LEU A 242 -11.87 -15.40 -2.35
CA LEU A 242 -11.69 -13.99 -2.64
C LEU A 242 -12.10 -13.16 -1.42
N VAL A 243 -11.23 -12.25 -1.00
CA VAL A 243 -11.53 -11.26 0.04
C VAL A 243 -11.47 -9.87 -0.56
N ILE A 244 -12.47 -9.05 -0.21
CA ILE A 244 -12.62 -7.68 -0.71
C ILE A 244 -12.30 -6.72 0.44
N LEU A 245 -11.27 -5.91 0.27
CA LEU A 245 -10.79 -4.92 1.22
C LEU A 245 -11.14 -3.50 0.73
N PRO A 246 -12.10 -2.79 1.33
CA PRO A 246 -12.40 -1.39 0.99
C PRO A 246 -11.39 -0.45 1.66
N HIS A 247 -10.87 0.55 0.94
CA HIS A 247 -9.83 1.45 1.47
C HIS A 247 -10.36 2.76 2.06
N ASN A 248 -11.39 3.35 1.45
CA ASN A 248 -11.95 4.67 1.75
C ASN A 248 -13.48 4.65 1.78
#